data_AF-A0A399D1L3-F1
#
_entry.id   AF-A0A399D1L3-F1
#
_cell.length_a   1.000
_cell.length_b   1.000
_cell.length_c   1.000
_cell.angle_alpha   90.00
_cell.angle_beta   90.00
_cell.angle_gamma   90.00
#
_symmetry.space_group_name_H-M   'P 1'
#
loop_
_entity.id
_entity.type
_entity.pdbx_description
1 polymer ?
#
loop_
_entity_poly.entity_id
_entity_poly.type
_entity_poly.pdbx_seq_one_letter_code
_entity_poly.pdbx_strand_id
1 'polypeptide(L)'
;MSFKIFSLQLTGKIKPVEKTEQQRQTLYNDYLEFIKTDKSEELTSFLELEKEINSAAFKNRKNEIQSLQFKDSEEHNLLKEFEKLKSTKKIKKYLATEGSEALKRFEALKESEKIKSYYQLWEYVKEGDFEKEKKEIQSQVYKGSTEERHFLDYNKLLKSPGIKAYMELAGSQALAAHENFAGSEKLKKYLELKNTPERDKQKRKEFKILKKEPEIKSYFKFEHSKKLKLYHETAGSYNLKKLEELKAYVENDSFKERVAHLKDKQKFEKSEAFKKWQNFKQLAADQDVKFYLKFEKSADNLNYLDVKNSFELKRYFELKNIVSSEDFQKRKAYLEDKKKWEKSEEYAREQKYLEMKQWPHLLNYFKYKGTNTFDFFETWEVSFEDDFAGSHLNAEKWSTSSLWAEKALGRNYSMPGDLHLFTEGKNIQTGGKLVIETRKAKADGMVWQMPAGFVPATFDYTSGIASSAKSLSQEDGIFEAKIKFEPEKEVVSSFSLQGEKSFPAIYLPEMGAKNRIGVATLDANGKLQMNGLDISNLKKGKWYIFTFEKSGKSLSWKINDTEVLRMDQQNIDFPLHIHLQSIVLSQISGSKLPVRFQTGWIKCYKKK
;
A
#
# COMPACT_ATOMS: atom_id res chain seq x y z
N MET A 1 -46.46 -68.39 -17.50
CA MET A 1 -45.86 -67.46 -16.51
C MET A 1 -44.62 -66.85 -17.12
N SER A 2 -44.51 -65.52 -17.11
CA SER A 2 -43.33 -64.82 -17.64
C SER A 2 -42.21 -64.73 -16.59
N PHE A 3 -41.06 -65.35 -16.88
CA PHE A 3 -39.85 -65.22 -16.06
C PHE A 3 -39.26 -63.79 -16.08
N LYS A 4 -39.64 -62.97 -17.08
CA LYS A 4 -39.09 -61.62 -17.28
C LYS A 4 -39.41 -60.68 -16.12
N ILE A 5 -40.67 -60.62 -15.67
CA ILE A 5 -41.07 -59.74 -14.56
C ILE A 5 -40.38 -60.17 -13.26
N PHE A 6 -40.34 -61.47 -12.99
CA PHE A 6 -39.67 -62.02 -11.82
C PHE A 6 -38.18 -61.67 -11.80
N SER A 7 -37.47 -61.85 -12.92
CA SER A 7 -36.04 -61.53 -12.99
C SER A 7 -35.75 -60.04 -12.83
N LEU A 8 -36.58 -59.17 -13.42
CA LEU A 8 -36.45 -57.71 -13.30
C LEU A 8 -36.70 -57.23 -11.85
N GLN A 9 -37.59 -57.88 -11.11
CA GLN A 9 -37.78 -57.58 -9.69
C GLN A 9 -36.65 -58.13 -8.81
N LEU A 10 -36.18 -59.35 -9.07
CA LEU A 10 -35.09 -59.98 -8.30
C LEU A 10 -33.77 -59.22 -8.46
N THR A 11 -33.49 -58.74 -9.68
CA THR A 11 -32.29 -57.93 -9.99
C THR A 11 -32.44 -56.46 -9.57
N GLY A 12 -33.58 -56.06 -8.99
CA GLY A 12 -33.83 -54.69 -8.54
C GLY A 12 -34.00 -53.66 -9.66
N LYS A 13 -34.17 -54.08 -10.92
CA LYS A 13 -34.41 -53.20 -12.06
C LYS A 13 -35.77 -52.49 -11.95
N ILE A 14 -36.83 -53.23 -11.63
CA ILE A 14 -38.12 -52.63 -11.24
C ILE A 14 -37.99 -52.13 -9.79
N LYS A 15 -37.75 -50.84 -9.64
CA LYS A 15 -37.64 -50.17 -8.33
C LYS A 15 -39.00 -50.10 -7.63
N PRO A 16 -39.05 -49.92 -6.29
CA PRO A 16 -40.28 -49.54 -5.58
C PRO A 16 -40.87 -48.25 -6.14
N VAL A 17 -42.19 -48.16 -6.20
CA VAL A 17 -42.88 -47.01 -6.81
C VAL A 17 -42.55 -45.70 -6.10
N GLU A 18 -42.38 -45.73 -4.78
CA GLU A 18 -42.05 -44.56 -3.96
C GLU A 18 -40.68 -44.00 -4.35
N LYS A 19 -39.71 -44.88 -4.66
CA LYS A 19 -38.38 -44.48 -5.14
C LYS A 19 -38.45 -43.89 -6.54
N THR A 20 -39.29 -44.44 -7.41
CA THR A 20 -39.51 -43.91 -8.77
C THR A 20 -40.14 -42.51 -8.72
N GLU A 21 -41.20 -42.32 -7.92
CA GLU A 21 -41.83 -41.01 -7.73
C GLU A 21 -40.87 -39.99 -7.13
N GLN A 22 -40.08 -40.38 -6.11
CA GLN A 22 -39.05 -39.52 -5.54
C GLN A 22 -38.01 -39.10 -6.58
N GLN A 23 -37.54 -40.03 -7.42
CA GLN A 23 -36.57 -39.74 -8.49
C GLN A 23 -37.14 -38.77 -9.53
N ARG A 24 -38.39 -38.97 -9.96
CA ARG A 24 -39.08 -38.06 -10.89
C ARG A 24 -39.25 -36.66 -10.28
N GLN A 25 -39.64 -36.57 -9.01
CA GLN A 25 -39.81 -35.28 -8.31
C GLN A 25 -38.48 -34.55 -8.12
N THR A 26 -37.42 -35.24 -7.69
CA THR A 26 -36.08 -34.65 -7.61
C THR A 26 -35.63 -34.14 -8.96
N LEU A 27 -35.81 -34.93 -10.03
CA LEU A 27 -35.42 -34.52 -11.37
C LEU A 27 -36.21 -33.31 -11.88
N TYR A 28 -37.50 -33.23 -11.57
CA TYR A 28 -38.33 -32.08 -11.91
C TYR A 28 -37.92 -30.82 -11.12
N ASN A 29 -37.62 -30.96 -9.84
CA ASN A 29 -37.11 -29.84 -9.03
C ASN A 29 -35.74 -29.35 -9.53
N ASP A 30 -34.85 -30.28 -9.88
CA ASP A 30 -33.57 -29.97 -10.51
C ASP A 30 -33.76 -29.20 -11.83
N TYR A 31 -34.72 -29.61 -12.66
CA TYR A 31 -35.05 -28.91 -13.91
C TYR A 31 -35.54 -27.48 -13.67
N LEU A 32 -36.41 -27.27 -12.69
CA LEU A 32 -36.90 -25.93 -12.35
C LEU A 32 -35.75 -25.03 -11.85
N GLU A 33 -34.87 -25.54 -10.99
CA GLU A 33 -33.71 -24.80 -10.51
C GLU A 33 -32.70 -24.54 -11.63
N PHE A 34 -32.54 -25.48 -12.56
CA PHE A 34 -31.72 -25.33 -13.76
C PHE A 34 -32.19 -24.16 -14.62
N ILE A 35 -33.49 -24.10 -14.98
CA ILE A 35 -34.05 -22.99 -15.78
C ILE A 35 -33.91 -21.66 -15.06
N LYS A 36 -34.16 -21.65 -13.75
CA LYS A 36 -34.03 -20.44 -12.93
C LYS A 36 -32.58 -19.95 -12.92
N THR A 37 -31.62 -20.85 -12.74
CA THR A 37 -30.18 -20.53 -12.70
C THR A 37 -29.66 -20.07 -14.05
N ASP A 38 -30.11 -20.67 -15.15
CA ASP A 38 -29.72 -20.30 -16.52
C ASP A 38 -30.03 -18.83 -16.84
N LYS A 39 -31.08 -18.28 -16.20
CA LYS A 39 -31.53 -16.89 -16.36
C LYS A 39 -31.05 -15.96 -15.24
N SER A 40 -30.18 -16.42 -14.34
CA SER A 40 -29.77 -15.68 -13.15
C SER A 40 -28.62 -14.71 -13.41
N GLU A 41 -28.63 -13.57 -12.70
CA GLU A 41 -27.49 -12.63 -12.68
C GLU A 41 -26.28 -13.24 -11.97
N GLU A 42 -26.53 -14.14 -11.00
CA GLU A 42 -25.52 -14.91 -10.29
C GLU A 42 -24.67 -15.78 -11.22
N LEU A 43 -25.31 -16.51 -12.15
CA LEU A 43 -24.59 -17.30 -13.16
C LEU A 43 -23.76 -16.40 -14.07
N THR A 44 -24.31 -15.25 -14.48
CA THR A 44 -23.60 -14.29 -15.32
C THR A 44 -22.36 -13.76 -14.61
N SER A 45 -22.51 -13.32 -13.36
CA SER A 45 -21.42 -12.86 -12.49
C SER A 45 -20.36 -13.95 -12.26
N PHE A 46 -20.80 -15.22 -12.10
CA PHE A 46 -19.89 -16.35 -11.96
C PHE A 46 -19.02 -16.53 -13.21
N LEU A 47 -19.62 -16.52 -14.39
CA LEU A 47 -18.90 -16.70 -15.66
C LEU A 47 -17.95 -15.54 -15.95
N GLU A 48 -18.31 -14.30 -15.58
CA GLU A 48 -17.42 -13.14 -15.67
C GLU A 48 -16.21 -13.27 -14.75
N LEU A 49 -16.43 -13.65 -13.48
CA LEU A 49 -15.35 -13.90 -12.53
C LEU A 49 -14.45 -15.07 -12.98
N GLU A 50 -15.04 -16.16 -13.47
CA GLU A 50 -14.28 -17.29 -14.00
C GLU A 50 -13.38 -16.85 -15.16
N LYS A 51 -13.89 -16.04 -16.08
CA LYS A 51 -13.13 -15.47 -17.19
C LYS A 51 -12.02 -14.55 -16.71
N GLU A 52 -12.30 -13.67 -15.74
CA GLU A 52 -11.33 -12.75 -15.15
C GLU A 52 -10.18 -13.54 -14.50
N ILE A 53 -10.49 -14.48 -13.60
CA ILE A 53 -9.50 -15.23 -12.81
C ILE A 53 -8.65 -16.15 -13.68
N ASN A 54 -9.25 -16.73 -14.73
CA ASN A 54 -8.49 -17.58 -15.66
C ASN A 54 -7.64 -16.79 -16.66
N SER A 55 -7.82 -15.46 -16.74
CA SER A 55 -7.09 -14.61 -17.68
C SER A 55 -5.58 -14.53 -17.38
N ALA A 56 -4.79 -14.30 -18.43
CA ALA A 56 -3.36 -14.06 -18.27
C ALA A 56 -3.08 -12.79 -17.44
N ALA A 57 -3.92 -11.76 -17.59
CA ALA A 57 -3.78 -10.51 -16.84
C ALA A 57 -3.87 -10.75 -15.32
N PHE A 58 -4.88 -11.50 -14.86
CA PHE A 58 -5.05 -11.82 -13.44
C PHE A 58 -3.90 -12.68 -12.91
N LYS A 59 -3.49 -13.71 -13.65
CA LYS A 59 -2.35 -14.57 -13.27
C LYS A 59 -1.04 -13.79 -13.18
N ASN A 60 -0.79 -12.90 -14.14
CA ASN A 60 0.39 -12.03 -14.13
C ASN A 60 0.35 -11.07 -12.95
N ARG A 61 -0.81 -10.47 -12.66
CA ARG A 61 -0.99 -9.57 -11.51
C ARG A 61 -0.76 -10.28 -10.18
N LYS A 62 -1.27 -11.50 -10.02
CA LYS A 62 -1.02 -12.35 -8.85
C LYS A 62 0.47 -12.62 -8.65
N ASN A 63 1.15 -13.04 -9.71
CA ASN A 63 2.60 -13.28 -9.67
C ASN A 63 3.39 -12.00 -9.36
N GLU A 64 3.02 -10.88 -9.97
CA GLU A 64 3.61 -9.57 -9.72
C GLU A 64 3.52 -9.22 -8.22
N ILE A 65 2.31 -9.22 -7.65
CA ILE A 65 2.07 -8.90 -6.23
C ILE A 65 2.87 -9.84 -5.32
N GLN A 66 2.87 -11.15 -5.60
CA GLN A 66 3.59 -12.13 -4.80
C GLN A 66 5.12 -11.97 -4.91
N SER A 67 5.64 -11.55 -6.06
CA SER A 67 7.08 -11.34 -6.29
C SER A 67 7.63 -10.07 -5.65
N LEU A 68 6.77 -9.09 -5.35
CA LEU A 68 7.19 -7.86 -4.67
C LEU A 68 7.78 -8.20 -3.29
N GLN A 69 8.98 -7.73 -3.04
CA GLN A 69 9.68 -7.93 -1.78
C GLN A 69 10.51 -6.70 -1.45
N PHE A 70 10.72 -6.46 -0.15
CA PHE A 70 11.55 -5.32 0.25
C PHE A 70 13.01 -5.55 -0.13
N LYS A 71 13.53 -6.77 0.00
CA LYS A 71 14.90 -7.08 -0.41
C LYS A 71 15.08 -6.83 -1.91
N ASP A 72 16.17 -6.16 -2.27
CA ASP A 72 16.53 -5.80 -3.65
C ASP A 72 15.54 -4.81 -4.34
N SER A 73 14.59 -4.24 -3.60
CA SER A 73 13.75 -3.12 -4.05
C SER A 73 14.50 -1.78 -4.08
N GLU A 74 13.92 -0.80 -4.77
CA GLU A 74 14.40 0.59 -4.76
C GLU A 74 14.41 1.14 -3.33
N GLU A 75 13.35 0.89 -2.56
CA GLU A 75 13.18 1.35 -1.19
C GLU A 75 14.27 0.77 -0.28
N HIS A 76 14.62 -0.51 -0.46
CA HIS A 76 15.74 -1.12 0.25
C HIS A 76 17.09 -0.51 -0.14
N ASN A 77 17.30 -0.18 -1.42
CA ASN A 77 18.52 0.48 -1.87
C ASN A 77 18.65 1.89 -1.28
N LEU A 78 17.57 2.68 -1.25
CA LEU A 78 17.54 4.00 -0.62
C LEU A 78 17.84 3.91 0.89
N LEU A 79 17.21 2.97 1.61
CA LEU A 79 17.48 2.77 3.04
C LEU A 79 18.92 2.31 3.29
N LYS A 80 19.44 1.41 2.46
CA LYS A 80 20.83 0.93 2.54
C LYS A 80 21.83 2.06 2.28
N GLU A 81 21.57 2.91 1.29
CA GLU A 81 22.37 4.10 1.00
C GLU A 81 22.34 5.07 2.19
N PHE A 82 21.16 5.34 2.75
CA PHE A 82 20.99 6.19 3.92
C PHE A 82 21.79 5.67 5.12
N GLU A 83 21.63 4.40 5.48
CA GLU A 83 22.36 3.81 6.61
C GLU A 83 23.87 3.79 6.36
N LYS A 84 24.31 3.58 5.10
CA LYS A 84 25.73 3.71 4.73
C LYS A 84 26.24 5.12 4.98
N LEU A 85 25.57 6.15 4.45
CA LEU A 85 25.96 7.56 4.64
C LEU A 85 25.92 7.99 6.11
N LYS A 86 24.86 7.61 6.83
CA LYS A 86 24.71 7.81 8.28
C LYS A 86 25.85 7.17 9.07
N SER A 87 26.36 6.04 8.61
CA SER A 87 27.47 5.33 9.27
C SER A 87 28.84 5.96 9.03
N THR A 88 29.00 6.75 7.95
CA THR A 88 30.26 7.36 7.53
C THR A 88 30.82 8.30 8.60
N LYS A 89 32.11 8.11 8.92
CA LYS A 89 32.80 8.87 9.97
C LYS A 89 32.72 10.39 9.78
N LYS A 90 32.87 10.87 8.53
CA LYS A 90 32.78 12.30 8.19
C LYS A 90 31.41 12.92 8.52
N ILE A 91 30.32 12.25 8.11
CA ILE A 91 28.94 12.69 8.38
C ILE A 91 28.63 12.61 9.87
N LYS A 92 28.99 11.52 10.56
CA LYS A 92 28.82 11.40 12.03
C LYS A 92 29.51 12.55 12.78
N LYS A 93 30.77 12.83 12.42
CA LYS A 93 31.52 13.95 13.00
C LYS A 93 30.87 15.29 12.69
N TYR A 94 30.42 15.51 11.45
CA TYR A 94 29.72 16.72 11.07
C TYR A 94 28.47 16.93 11.94
N LEU A 95 27.59 15.93 12.02
CA LEU A 95 26.36 16.00 12.81
C LEU A 95 26.59 16.16 14.32
N ALA A 96 27.73 15.64 14.84
CA ALA A 96 28.10 15.83 16.24
C ALA A 96 28.69 17.23 16.53
N THR A 97 29.37 17.82 15.55
CA THR A 97 29.94 19.17 15.63
C THR A 97 28.90 20.25 15.35
N GLU A 98 27.99 19.99 14.40
CA GLU A 98 26.87 20.85 14.05
C GLU A 98 25.96 21.06 15.28
N GLY A 99 25.76 22.32 15.66
CA GLY A 99 25.00 22.66 16.86
C GLY A 99 25.73 22.41 18.19
N SER A 100 26.98 21.94 18.19
CA SER A 100 27.77 21.79 19.41
C SER A 100 28.07 23.16 20.05
N GLU A 101 28.12 23.20 21.38
CA GLU A 101 28.46 24.42 22.13
C GLU A 101 29.85 24.95 21.77
N ALA A 102 30.79 24.06 21.42
CA ALA A 102 32.12 24.44 20.96
C ALA A 102 32.07 25.19 19.61
N LEU A 103 31.30 24.69 18.64
CA LEU A 103 31.14 25.36 17.35
C LEU A 103 30.40 26.70 17.50
N LYS A 104 29.33 26.76 18.30
CA LYS A 104 28.61 28.02 18.58
C LYS A 104 29.54 29.06 19.21
N ARG A 105 30.33 28.65 20.21
CA ARG A 105 31.33 29.53 20.84
C ARG A 105 32.36 30.01 19.82
N PHE A 106 32.83 29.12 18.95
CA PHE A 106 33.78 29.48 17.89
C PHE A 106 33.20 30.50 16.90
N GLU A 107 31.98 30.28 16.40
CA GLU A 107 31.29 31.20 15.49
C GLU A 107 31.04 32.57 16.16
N ALA A 108 30.65 32.60 17.44
CA ALA A 108 30.48 33.84 18.19
C ALA A 108 31.80 34.60 18.39
N LEU A 109 32.90 33.88 18.68
CA LEU A 109 34.22 34.48 18.85
C LEU A 109 34.80 34.98 17.53
N LYS A 110 34.52 34.30 16.42
CA LYS A 110 35.01 34.69 15.08
C LYS A 110 34.69 36.14 14.73
N GLU A 111 33.49 36.59 15.08
CA GLU A 111 33.02 37.96 14.80
C GLU A 111 33.41 38.97 15.91
N SER A 112 34.01 38.50 17.01
CA SER A 112 34.31 39.34 18.16
C SER A 112 35.45 40.32 17.89
N GLU A 113 35.33 41.52 18.46
CA GLU A 113 36.38 42.53 18.40
C GLU A 113 37.70 42.05 19.02
N LYS A 114 37.60 41.15 20.00
CA LYS A 114 38.76 40.51 20.65
C LYS A 114 39.61 39.73 19.65
N ILE A 115 39.00 38.90 18.79
CA ILE A 115 39.72 38.12 17.78
C ILE A 115 40.26 39.02 16.66
N LYS A 116 39.50 40.03 16.23
CA LYS A 116 39.96 41.03 15.26
C LYS A 116 41.20 41.77 15.75
N SER A 117 41.13 42.29 16.99
CA SER A 117 42.25 42.97 17.65
C SER A 117 43.48 42.07 17.80
N TYR A 118 43.28 40.78 18.12
CA TYR A 118 44.37 39.81 18.18
C TYR A 118 45.07 39.65 16.82
N TYR A 119 44.33 39.45 15.73
CA TYR A 119 44.95 39.27 14.41
C TYR A 119 45.66 40.53 13.91
N GLN A 120 45.08 41.72 14.12
CA GLN A 120 45.74 42.99 13.77
C GLN A 120 47.07 43.17 14.50
N LEU A 121 47.09 42.88 15.81
CA LEU A 121 48.31 42.95 16.62
C LEU A 121 49.28 41.81 16.28
N TRP A 122 48.77 40.62 15.95
CA TRP A 122 49.58 39.50 15.49
C TRP A 122 50.31 39.85 14.20
N GLU A 123 49.62 40.43 13.21
CA GLU A 123 50.20 40.91 11.96
C GLU A 123 51.26 41.97 12.23
N TYR A 124 50.95 43.02 13.00
CA TYR A 124 51.93 44.05 13.38
C TYR A 124 53.19 43.49 14.08
N VAL A 125 53.02 42.51 14.99
CA VAL A 125 54.14 41.95 15.78
C VAL A 125 54.93 40.88 15.02
N LYS A 126 54.28 40.07 14.18
CA LYS A 126 54.91 38.92 13.50
C LYS A 126 55.35 39.24 12.08
N GLU A 127 54.61 40.08 11.38
CA GLU A 127 54.75 40.32 9.95
C GLU A 127 54.95 41.80 9.62
N GLY A 128 54.71 42.71 10.57
CA GLY A 128 54.75 44.16 10.40
C GLY A 128 55.96 44.87 11.05
N ASP A 129 55.75 46.15 11.36
CA ASP A 129 56.83 47.08 11.70
C ASP A 129 57.38 46.97 13.13
N PHE A 130 56.87 46.08 13.98
CA PHE A 130 57.28 46.02 15.39
C PHE A 130 58.80 45.91 15.61
N GLU A 131 59.47 45.00 14.90
CA GLU A 131 60.92 44.83 15.03
C GLU A 131 61.71 46.03 14.48
N LYS A 132 61.15 46.72 13.49
CA LYS A 132 61.72 47.95 12.93
C LYS A 132 61.59 49.10 13.93
N GLU A 133 60.39 49.36 14.45
CA GLU A 133 60.13 50.41 15.45
C GLU A 133 60.92 50.17 16.74
N LYS A 134 61.01 48.92 17.21
CA LYS A 134 61.82 48.55 18.38
C LYS A 134 63.29 48.90 18.17
N LYS A 135 63.87 48.50 17.03
CA LYS A 135 65.27 48.81 16.70
C LYS A 135 65.51 50.31 16.58
N GLU A 136 64.59 51.02 15.91
CA GLU A 136 64.66 52.47 15.73
C GLU A 136 64.68 53.19 17.09
N ILE A 137 63.73 52.90 17.97
CA ILE A 137 63.67 53.49 19.32
C ILE A 137 64.90 53.12 20.15
N GLN A 138 65.36 51.87 20.11
CA GLN A 138 66.53 51.43 20.89
C GLN A 138 67.84 52.04 20.39
N SER A 139 67.96 52.29 19.09
CA SER A 139 69.14 52.91 18.47
C SER A 139 69.32 54.39 18.83
N GLN A 140 68.28 55.06 19.35
CA GLN A 140 68.36 56.42 19.85
C GLN A 140 69.09 56.45 21.20
N VAL A 141 70.43 56.47 21.16
CA VAL A 141 71.31 56.49 22.34
C VAL A 141 72.01 57.83 22.47
N TYR A 142 72.24 58.27 23.72
CA TYR A 142 72.96 59.51 23.97
C TYR A 142 74.41 59.45 23.49
N LYS A 143 75.06 58.29 23.66
CA LYS A 143 76.46 58.09 23.26
C LYS A 143 76.58 58.09 21.73
N GLY A 144 77.36 59.02 21.17
CA GLY A 144 77.52 59.23 19.73
C GLY A 144 76.47 60.13 19.09
N SER A 145 75.48 60.60 19.86
CA SER A 145 74.42 61.51 19.39
C SER A 145 74.95 62.91 19.07
N THR A 146 74.17 63.67 18.31
CA THR A 146 74.39 65.10 18.09
C THR A 146 74.42 65.88 19.40
N GLU A 147 73.57 65.50 20.35
CA GLU A 147 73.38 66.12 21.65
C GLU A 147 74.63 65.95 22.53
N GLU A 148 75.22 64.74 22.55
CA GLU A 148 76.50 64.51 23.23
C GLU A 148 77.65 65.28 22.56
N ARG A 149 77.71 65.34 21.23
CA ARG A 149 78.75 66.10 20.51
C ARG A 149 78.68 67.59 20.83
N HIS A 150 77.49 68.20 20.77
CA HIS A 150 77.30 69.60 21.12
C HIS A 150 77.66 69.89 22.58
N PHE A 151 77.32 68.99 23.50
CA PHE A 151 77.71 69.10 24.91
C PHE A 151 79.23 68.97 25.12
N LEU A 152 79.90 68.05 24.41
CA LEU A 152 81.35 67.90 24.45
C LEU A 152 82.08 69.11 23.85
N ASP A 153 81.59 69.63 22.72
CA ASP A 153 82.12 70.83 22.07
C ASP A 153 81.97 72.06 22.96
N TYR A 154 80.81 72.23 23.61
CA TYR A 154 80.58 73.29 24.59
C TYR A 154 81.61 73.22 25.73
N ASN A 155 81.76 72.05 26.34
CA ASN A 155 82.73 71.82 27.42
C ASN A 155 84.19 72.01 26.97
N LYS A 156 84.51 71.67 25.71
CA LYS A 156 85.84 71.86 25.13
C LYS A 156 86.15 73.34 24.94
N LEU A 157 85.20 74.12 24.42
CA LEU A 157 85.36 75.57 24.24
C LEU A 157 85.53 76.30 25.58
N LEU A 158 84.76 75.94 26.62
CA LEU A 158 84.93 76.45 27.99
C LEU A 158 86.36 76.24 28.54
N LYS A 159 87.03 75.17 28.11
CA LYS A 159 88.38 74.85 28.55
C LYS A 159 89.48 75.58 27.77
N SER A 160 89.15 76.23 26.66
CA SER A 160 90.16 76.86 25.81
C SER A 160 90.81 78.06 26.52
N PRO A 161 92.15 78.24 26.38
CA PRO A 161 92.86 79.31 27.07
C PRO A 161 92.32 80.72 26.76
N GLY A 162 91.86 80.95 25.52
CA GLY A 162 91.25 82.20 25.09
C GLY A 162 89.91 82.48 25.76
N ILE A 163 88.99 81.51 25.76
CA ILE A 163 87.70 81.64 26.44
C ILE A 163 87.87 81.78 27.95
N LYS A 164 88.79 81.05 28.58
CA LYS A 164 89.07 81.24 30.01
C LYS A 164 89.60 82.64 30.31
N ALA A 165 90.56 83.12 29.51
CA ALA A 165 91.06 84.49 29.63
C ALA A 165 89.94 85.52 29.41
N TYR A 166 89.03 85.26 28.46
CA TYR A 166 87.85 86.08 28.22
C TYR A 166 86.90 86.11 29.42
N MET A 167 86.46 84.95 29.90
CA MET A 167 85.56 84.85 31.05
C MET A 167 86.15 85.44 32.34
N GLU A 168 87.47 85.36 32.52
CA GLU A 168 88.15 85.89 33.70
C GLU A 168 88.47 87.39 33.61
N LEU A 169 88.63 87.96 32.40
CA LEU A 169 88.99 89.36 32.21
C LEU A 169 87.83 90.26 31.77
N ALA A 170 86.83 89.71 31.05
CA ALA A 170 85.64 90.44 30.63
C ALA A 170 84.92 91.00 31.86
N GLY A 171 84.81 92.33 31.95
CA GLY A 171 84.21 93.00 33.11
C GLY A 171 85.08 92.97 34.38
N SER A 172 86.33 92.52 34.32
CA SER A 172 87.23 92.50 35.48
C SER A 172 87.78 93.88 35.84
N GLN A 173 87.97 94.12 37.13
CA GLN A 173 88.51 95.38 37.65
C GLN A 173 89.97 95.63 37.19
N ALA A 174 90.75 94.56 36.98
CA ALA A 174 92.13 94.64 36.50
C ALA A 174 92.23 95.12 35.05
N LEU A 175 91.33 94.64 34.16
CA LEU A 175 91.24 95.10 32.79
C LEU A 175 90.82 96.58 32.73
N ALA A 176 89.79 96.95 33.50
CA ALA A 176 89.30 98.33 33.57
C ALA A 176 90.38 99.29 34.11
N ALA A 177 91.12 98.91 35.15
CA ALA A 177 92.21 99.73 35.68
C ALA A 177 93.37 99.90 34.69
N HIS A 178 93.67 98.85 33.90
CA HIS A 178 94.65 98.91 32.82
C HIS A 178 94.22 99.87 31.71
N GLU A 179 93.01 99.71 31.19
CA GLU A 179 92.46 100.59 30.14
C GLU A 179 92.41 102.06 30.60
N ASN A 180 92.02 102.31 31.86
CA ASN A 180 92.02 103.66 32.42
C ASN A 180 93.44 104.25 32.57
N PHE A 181 94.43 103.46 33.02
CA PHE A 181 95.80 103.94 33.18
C PHE A 181 96.52 104.17 31.84
N ALA A 182 96.12 103.44 30.78
CA ALA A 182 96.62 103.61 29.42
C ALA A 182 96.52 105.07 28.93
N GLY A 183 95.47 105.80 29.36
CA GLY A 183 95.24 107.20 28.99
C GLY A 183 95.92 108.23 29.90
N SER A 184 96.63 107.82 30.95
CA SER A 184 97.13 108.75 31.98
C SER A 184 98.30 109.61 31.50
N GLU A 185 98.33 110.89 31.92
CA GLU A 185 99.45 111.81 31.65
C GLU A 185 100.79 111.28 32.20
N LYS A 186 100.75 110.50 33.29
CA LYS A 186 101.93 109.86 33.88
C LYS A 186 102.54 108.83 32.90
N LEU A 187 101.72 108.01 32.24
CA LEU A 187 102.18 107.05 31.24
C LEU A 187 102.65 107.75 29.95
N LYS A 188 101.93 108.79 29.50
CA LYS A 188 102.36 109.61 28.35
C LYS A 188 103.73 110.23 28.57
N LYS A 189 103.94 110.90 29.70
CA LYS A 189 105.24 111.49 30.05
C LYS A 189 106.35 110.45 30.11
N TYR A 190 106.06 109.23 30.59
CA TYR A 190 107.01 108.11 30.56
C TYR A 190 107.36 107.67 29.13
N LEU A 191 106.36 107.54 28.25
CA LEU A 191 106.57 107.18 26.84
C LEU A 191 107.36 108.25 26.08
N GLU A 192 107.10 109.53 26.33
CA GLU A 192 107.87 110.65 25.77
C GLU A 192 109.34 110.63 26.24
N LEU A 193 109.55 110.51 27.55
CA LEU A 193 110.89 110.47 28.15
C LEU A 193 111.68 109.19 27.79
N LYS A 194 111.00 108.09 27.47
CA LYS A 194 111.64 106.87 26.96
C LYS A 194 112.43 107.16 25.68
N ASN A 195 111.89 108.02 24.83
CA ASN A 195 112.36 108.30 23.47
C ASN A 195 113.33 109.50 23.37
N THR A 196 113.75 110.12 24.48
CA THR A 196 114.65 111.29 24.48
C THR A 196 116.16 110.91 24.34
N PRO A 197 117.00 111.68 23.59
CA PRO A 197 118.42 111.36 23.34
C PRO A 197 119.33 111.37 24.57
N GLU A 198 120.35 110.49 24.61
CA GLU A 198 121.17 110.16 25.80
C GLU A 198 122.04 111.28 26.40
N ARG A 199 122.25 112.37 25.66
CA ARG A 199 123.16 113.46 26.04
C ARG A 199 122.59 114.31 27.18
N ASP A 200 121.27 114.31 27.36
CA ASP A 200 120.55 115.09 28.36
C ASP A 200 120.48 114.32 29.70
N LYS A 201 121.52 114.51 30.52
CA LYS A 201 121.69 113.81 31.80
C LYS A 201 120.53 114.05 32.77
N GLN A 202 119.80 115.16 32.68
CA GLN A 202 118.73 115.52 33.62
C GLN A 202 117.43 114.78 33.30
N LYS A 203 116.97 114.78 32.04
CA LYS A 203 115.78 114.02 31.60
C LYS A 203 115.96 112.51 31.71
N ARG A 204 117.19 111.99 31.54
CA ARG A 204 117.46 110.55 31.77
C ARG A 204 117.41 110.14 33.23
N LYS A 205 117.72 111.02 34.18
CA LYS A 205 117.45 110.76 35.60
C LYS A 205 115.94 110.64 35.85
N GLU A 206 115.13 111.54 35.30
CA GLU A 206 113.67 111.53 35.47
C GLU A 206 113.01 110.28 34.83
N PHE A 207 113.42 109.88 33.63
CA PHE A 207 112.97 108.62 33.01
C PHE A 207 113.30 107.40 33.87
N LYS A 208 114.50 107.33 34.45
CA LYS A 208 114.91 106.22 35.32
C LYS A 208 114.08 106.15 36.60
N ILE A 209 113.62 107.30 37.11
CA ILE A 209 112.70 107.37 38.26
C ILE A 209 111.31 106.88 37.82
N LEU A 210 110.72 107.46 36.77
CA LEU A 210 109.40 107.07 36.25
C LEU A 210 109.34 105.59 35.83
N LYS A 211 110.42 105.04 35.26
CA LYS A 211 110.54 103.61 34.93
C LYS A 211 110.44 102.72 36.16
N LYS A 212 110.82 103.23 37.34
CA LYS A 212 110.77 102.49 38.60
C LYS A 212 109.41 102.61 39.30
N GLU A 213 108.55 103.55 38.90
CA GLU A 213 107.23 103.76 39.49
C GLU A 213 106.37 102.48 39.42
N PRO A 214 105.66 102.14 40.51
CA PRO A 214 104.87 100.92 40.58
C PRO A 214 103.76 100.87 39.52
N GLU A 215 103.07 101.98 39.23
CA GLU A 215 101.92 101.96 38.32
C GLU A 215 102.36 101.71 36.86
N ILE A 216 103.49 102.29 36.43
CA ILE A 216 104.04 102.07 35.09
C ILE A 216 104.51 100.62 34.91
N LYS A 217 105.18 100.05 35.93
CA LYS A 217 105.56 98.64 35.91
C LYS A 217 104.35 97.72 35.87
N SER A 218 103.32 98.01 36.67
CA SER A 218 102.10 97.20 36.72
C SER A 218 101.33 97.25 35.40
N TYR A 219 101.19 98.44 34.81
CA TYR A 219 100.58 98.64 33.49
C TYR A 219 101.29 97.79 32.44
N PHE A 220 102.60 97.97 32.24
CA PHE A 220 103.31 97.19 31.23
C PHE A 220 103.39 95.69 31.54
N LYS A 221 103.36 95.28 32.81
CA LYS A 221 103.27 93.86 33.18
C LYS A 221 101.95 93.25 32.75
N PHE A 222 100.85 94.00 32.83
CA PHE A 222 99.53 93.56 32.39
C PHE A 222 99.35 93.70 30.87
N GLU A 223 99.82 94.80 30.27
CA GLU A 223 99.86 95.07 28.82
C GLU A 223 100.56 93.92 28.07
N HIS A 224 101.74 93.51 28.54
CA HIS A 224 102.48 92.39 27.95
C HIS A 224 102.03 91.04 28.49
N SER A 225 100.96 90.97 29.29
CA SER A 225 100.50 89.70 29.81
C SER A 225 99.89 88.86 28.69
N LYS A 226 100.29 87.58 28.65
CA LYS A 226 99.68 86.60 27.74
C LYS A 226 98.16 86.53 27.89
N LYS A 227 97.65 86.82 29.09
CA LYS A 227 96.22 86.79 29.42
C LYS A 227 95.45 87.92 28.74
N LEU A 228 95.95 89.15 28.78
CA LEU A 228 95.33 90.29 28.09
C LEU A 228 95.37 90.13 26.56
N LYS A 229 96.51 89.64 26.03
CA LYS A 229 96.62 89.31 24.60
C LYS A 229 95.54 88.30 24.16
N LEU A 230 95.37 87.21 24.91
CA LEU A 230 94.34 86.20 24.64
C LEU A 230 92.91 86.75 24.80
N TYR A 231 92.68 87.69 25.72
CA TYR A 231 91.40 88.37 25.87
C TYR A 231 91.02 89.14 24.60
N HIS A 232 91.91 89.99 24.08
CA HIS A 232 91.65 90.76 22.86
C HIS A 232 91.50 89.87 21.62
N GLU A 233 92.29 88.79 21.50
CA GLU A 233 92.15 87.82 20.41
C GLU A 233 90.82 87.05 20.46
N THR A 234 90.23 86.89 21.66
CA THR A 234 88.99 86.14 21.87
C THR A 234 87.75 87.04 21.81
N ALA A 235 87.89 88.32 22.20
CA ALA A 235 86.84 89.32 22.11
C ALA A 235 86.46 89.56 20.64
N GLY A 236 85.28 89.08 20.25
CA GLY A 236 84.81 89.08 18.86
C GLY A 236 85.19 87.85 18.03
N SER A 237 85.79 86.81 18.64
CA SER A 237 86.16 85.58 17.93
C SER A 237 84.97 84.67 17.63
N TYR A 238 85.07 83.89 16.56
CA TYR A 238 84.10 82.82 16.22
C TYR A 238 83.92 81.82 17.38
N ASN A 239 84.99 81.51 18.12
CA ASN A 239 84.93 80.56 19.23
C ASN A 239 84.05 81.06 20.39
N LEU A 240 84.03 82.37 20.66
CA LEU A 240 83.17 82.96 21.66
C LEU A 240 81.70 82.92 21.22
N LYS A 241 81.42 83.32 19.97
CA LYS A 241 80.07 83.24 19.40
C LYS A 241 79.52 81.80 19.40
N LYS A 242 80.34 80.83 18.98
CA LYS A 242 79.98 79.40 19.01
C LYS A 242 79.75 78.87 20.43
N LEU A 243 80.50 79.36 21.42
CA LEU A 243 80.27 79.01 22.82
C LEU A 243 78.90 79.50 23.29
N GLU A 244 78.52 80.74 22.97
CA GLU A 244 77.21 81.31 23.33
C GLU A 244 76.05 80.57 22.65
N GLU A 245 76.19 80.24 21.36
CA GLU A 245 75.22 79.43 20.62
C GLU A 245 75.07 78.03 21.23
N LEU A 246 76.19 77.35 21.53
CA LEU A 246 76.16 76.04 22.17
C LEU A 246 75.60 76.11 23.59
N LYS A 247 75.91 77.17 24.36
CA LYS A 247 75.36 77.41 25.69
C LYS A 247 73.83 77.50 25.64
N ALA A 248 73.31 78.34 24.75
CA ALA A 248 71.87 78.49 24.55
C ALA A 248 71.21 77.18 24.12
N TYR A 249 71.89 76.37 23.29
CA TYR A 249 71.41 75.06 22.86
C TYR A 249 71.40 74.03 24.01
N VAL A 250 72.47 73.91 24.80
CA VAL A 250 72.56 72.90 25.88
C VAL A 250 71.76 73.27 27.14
N GLU A 251 71.50 74.56 27.36
CA GLU A 251 70.72 75.05 28.51
C GLU A 251 69.20 75.07 28.24
N ASN A 252 68.79 74.89 26.98
CA ASN A 252 67.39 74.81 26.57
C ASN A 252 66.69 73.55 27.13
N ASP A 253 65.43 73.67 27.53
CA ASP A 253 64.64 72.56 28.06
C ASP A 253 64.40 71.44 27.05
N SER A 254 64.23 71.77 25.77
CA SER A 254 64.15 70.77 24.68
C SER A 254 65.38 69.88 24.59
N PHE A 255 66.58 70.43 24.83
CA PHE A 255 67.82 69.66 24.88
C PHE A 255 67.83 68.75 26.12
N LYS A 256 67.46 69.28 27.30
CA LYS A 256 67.41 68.49 28.54
C LYS A 256 66.44 67.31 28.43
N GLU A 257 65.25 67.54 27.88
CA GLU A 257 64.23 66.52 27.62
C GLU A 257 64.73 65.48 26.62
N ARG A 258 65.34 65.92 25.52
CA ARG A 258 65.91 65.02 24.51
C ARG A 258 67.03 64.16 25.09
N VAL A 259 67.92 64.75 25.89
CA VAL A 259 68.98 64.00 26.59
C VAL A 259 68.41 63.03 27.62
N ALA A 260 67.36 63.42 28.36
CA ALA A 260 66.67 62.52 29.28
C ALA A 260 66.07 61.31 28.55
N HIS A 261 65.40 61.53 27.41
CA HIS A 261 64.87 60.47 26.54
C HIS A 261 65.98 59.56 25.98
N LEU A 262 67.07 60.13 25.47
CA LEU A 262 68.20 59.37 24.90
C LEU A 262 68.95 58.54 25.95
N LYS A 263 69.00 59.01 27.20
CA LYS A 263 69.60 58.31 28.35
C LYS A 263 68.65 57.32 29.02
N ASP A 264 67.34 57.41 28.76
CA ASP A 264 66.36 56.48 29.30
C ASP A 264 66.59 55.09 28.71
N LYS A 265 66.95 54.15 29.59
CA LYS A 265 67.15 52.74 29.25
C LYS A 265 65.83 51.99 29.08
N GLN A 266 64.73 52.55 29.60
CA GLN A 266 63.37 51.99 29.54
C GLN A 266 62.47 52.71 28.51
N LYS A 267 63.05 53.51 27.61
CA LYS A 267 62.29 54.28 26.61
C LYS A 267 61.44 53.40 25.69
N PHE A 268 61.90 52.19 25.39
CA PHE A 268 61.14 51.25 24.57
C PHE A 268 59.93 50.73 25.34
N GLU A 269 60.12 50.37 26.60
CA GLU A 269 59.07 49.89 27.51
C GLU A 269 57.97 50.95 27.76
N LYS A 270 58.27 52.23 27.54
CA LYS A 270 57.30 53.34 27.60
C LYS A 270 56.62 53.65 26.27
N SER A 271 57.05 53.03 25.17
CA SER A 271 56.56 53.34 23.83
C SER A 271 55.21 52.68 23.51
N GLU A 272 54.49 53.23 22.54
CA GLU A 272 53.27 52.63 21.99
C GLU A 272 53.53 51.26 21.35
N ALA A 273 54.69 51.07 20.73
CA ALA A 273 55.11 49.79 20.15
C ALA A 273 55.17 48.68 21.22
N PHE A 274 55.71 48.99 22.40
CA PHE A 274 55.76 48.04 23.51
C PHE A 274 54.38 47.76 24.10
N LYS A 275 53.51 48.78 24.25
CA LYS A 275 52.12 48.59 24.68
C LYS A 275 51.36 47.66 23.72
N LYS A 276 51.48 47.86 22.41
CA LYS A 276 50.90 46.98 21.39
C LYS A 276 51.40 45.54 21.52
N TRP A 277 52.70 45.34 21.75
CA TRP A 277 53.28 44.02 21.99
C TRP A 277 52.80 43.37 23.30
N GLN A 278 52.66 44.14 24.38
CA GLN A 278 52.10 43.63 25.64
C GLN A 278 50.64 43.23 25.47
N ASN A 279 49.83 44.05 24.78
CA ASN A 279 48.44 43.72 24.46
C ASN A 279 48.34 42.47 23.59
N PHE A 280 49.23 42.32 22.59
CA PHE A 280 49.34 41.09 21.81
C PHE A 280 49.63 39.88 22.70
N LYS A 281 50.60 39.99 23.62
CA LYS A 281 50.94 38.90 24.55
C LYS A 281 49.79 38.55 25.48
N GLN A 282 49.05 39.55 25.97
CA GLN A 282 47.88 39.35 26.82
C GLN A 282 46.76 38.66 26.05
N LEU A 283 46.42 39.13 24.85
CA LEU A 283 45.41 38.51 24.00
C LEU A 283 45.85 37.10 23.57
N ALA A 284 47.12 36.87 23.24
CA ALA A 284 47.63 35.52 22.96
C ALA A 284 47.51 34.57 24.16
N ALA A 285 47.52 35.11 25.39
CA ALA A 285 47.36 34.34 26.61
C ALA A 285 45.88 34.13 27.01
N ASP A 286 44.96 34.92 26.48
CA ASP A 286 43.52 34.89 26.75
C ASP A 286 42.91 33.53 26.37
N GLN A 287 41.98 33.05 27.20
CA GLN A 287 41.40 31.72 27.04
C GLN A 287 40.50 31.61 25.81
N ASP A 288 39.80 32.68 25.42
CA ASP A 288 38.96 32.69 24.23
C ASP A 288 39.80 32.67 22.96
N VAL A 289 40.89 33.44 22.93
CA VAL A 289 41.83 33.45 21.79
C VAL A 289 42.50 32.09 21.65
N LYS A 290 42.98 31.50 22.74
CA LYS A 290 43.57 30.14 22.73
C LYS A 290 42.57 29.09 22.27
N PHE A 291 41.34 29.14 22.78
CA PHE A 291 40.28 28.25 22.35
C PHE A 291 40.01 28.42 20.86
N TYR A 292 39.82 29.66 20.39
CA TYR A 292 39.54 29.98 18.99
C TYR A 292 40.63 29.41 18.07
N LEU A 293 41.91 29.72 18.33
CA LEU A 293 43.03 29.26 17.51
C LEU A 293 43.18 27.72 17.51
N LYS A 294 42.88 27.07 18.64
CA LYS A 294 42.92 25.61 18.74
C LYS A 294 41.75 24.97 18.00
N PHE A 295 40.55 25.53 18.14
CA PHE A 295 39.33 25.02 17.51
C PHE A 295 39.36 25.25 16.00
N GLU A 296 39.84 26.40 15.54
CA GLU A 296 40.02 26.74 14.13
C GLU A 296 40.81 25.63 13.39
N LYS A 297 41.87 25.15 14.03
CA LYS A 297 42.76 24.09 13.50
C LYS A 297 42.34 22.67 13.89
N SER A 298 41.25 22.51 14.64
CA SER A 298 40.82 21.19 15.12
C SER A 298 40.33 20.33 13.95
N ALA A 299 40.55 19.02 14.05
CA ALA A 299 40.06 18.07 13.06
C ALA A 299 38.53 18.10 12.93
N ASP A 300 37.81 18.51 13.99
CA ASP A 300 36.36 18.58 14.01
C ASP A 300 35.84 19.82 13.25
N ASN A 301 36.50 20.98 13.40
CA ASN A 301 36.17 22.18 12.59
C ASN A 301 36.54 21.99 11.11
N LEU A 302 37.71 21.40 10.82
CA LEU A 302 38.11 21.10 9.44
C LEU A 302 37.14 20.12 8.77
N ASN A 303 36.70 19.07 9.47
CA ASN A 303 35.65 18.17 8.96
C ASN A 303 34.32 18.89 8.79
N TYR A 304 33.94 19.79 9.72
CA TYR A 304 32.72 20.59 9.58
C TYR A 304 32.75 21.42 8.30
N LEU A 305 33.84 22.14 8.03
CA LEU A 305 33.99 22.96 6.82
C LEU A 305 34.00 22.13 5.53
N ASP A 306 34.67 20.97 5.52
CA ASP A 306 34.71 20.03 4.38
C ASP A 306 33.32 19.48 4.04
N VAL A 307 32.52 19.17 5.08
CA VAL A 307 31.27 18.43 4.92
C VAL A 307 30.05 19.36 4.80
N LYS A 308 30.06 20.57 5.38
CA LYS A 308 28.90 21.49 5.43
C LYS A 308 28.22 21.72 4.09
N ASN A 309 28.99 21.72 3.00
CA ASN A 309 28.49 21.94 1.65
C ASN A 309 28.69 20.73 0.73
N SER A 310 29.08 19.57 1.27
CA SER A 310 29.38 18.38 0.47
C SER A 310 28.13 17.76 -0.13
N PHE A 311 28.30 17.10 -1.27
CA PHE A 311 27.21 16.38 -1.94
C PHE A 311 26.66 15.26 -1.04
N GLU A 312 27.53 14.56 -0.33
CA GLU A 312 27.16 13.45 0.56
C GLU A 312 26.27 13.91 1.72
N LEU A 313 26.52 15.09 2.28
CA LEU A 313 25.67 15.65 3.34
C LEU A 313 24.28 16.03 2.78
N LYS A 314 24.23 16.65 1.60
CA LYS A 314 22.96 16.96 0.92
C LYS A 314 22.17 15.68 0.65
N ARG A 315 22.82 14.65 0.10
CA ARG A 315 22.22 13.34 -0.15
C ARG A 315 21.77 12.65 1.13
N TYR A 316 22.52 12.77 2.23
CA TYR A 316 22.12 12.27 3.53
C TYR A 316 20.79 12.87 4.01
N PHE A 317 20.63 14.19 3.93
CA PHE A 317 19.38 14.85 4.35
C PHE A 317 18.21 14.55 3.41
N GLU A 318 18.46 14.49 2.10
CA GLU A 318 17.47 14.05 1.11
C GLU A 318 16.95 12.64 1.44
N LEU A 319 17.87 11.68 1.60
CA LEU A 319 17.53 10.31 1.96
C LEU A 319 16.87 10.23 3.34
N LYS A 320 17.33 11.00 4.33
CA LYS A 320 16.69 11.08 5.65
C LYS A 320 15.22 11.45 5.51
N ASN A 321 14.93 12.48 4.72
CA ASN A 321 13.56 12.93 4.47
C ASN A 321 12.74 11.84 3.77
N ILE A 322 13.28 11.23 2.70
CA ILE A 322 12.62 10.14 1.97
C ILE A 322 12.30 8.96 2.90
N VAL A 323 13.30 8.41 3.59
CA VAL A 323 13.10 7.21 4.43
C VAL A 323 12.26 7.50 5.68
N SER A 324 12.17 8.75 6.12
CA SER A 324 11.28 9.17 7.21
C SER A 324 9.85 9.49 6.76
N SER A 325 9.60 9.61 5.45
CA SER A 325 8.29 9.94 4.92
C SER A 325 7.26 8.82 5.18
N GLU A 326 6.00 9.22 5.35
CA GLU A 326 4.91 8.27 5.55
C GLU A 326 4.76 7.33 4.35
N ASP A 327 4.93 7.83 3.12
CA ASP A 327 4.85 7.05 1.88
C ASP A 327 5.90 5.94 1.84
N PHE A 328 7.15 6.26 2.19
CA PHE A 328 8.22 5.26 2.26
C PHE A 328 7.91 4.20 3.33
N GLN A 329 7.44 4.60 4.51
CA GLN A 329 7.11 3.67 5.58
C GLN A 329 5.94 2.75 5.19
N LYS A 330 4.89 3.28 4.58
CA LYS A 330 3.76 2.50 4.04
C LYS A 330 4.23 1.51 2.98
N ARG A 331 5.05 1.98 2.04
CA ARG A 331 5.56 1.16 0.94
C ARG A 331 6.48 0.05 1.45
N LYS A 332 7.39 0.36 2.38
CA LYS A 332 8.23 -0.63 3.05
C LYS A 332 7.37 -1.67 3.77
N ALA A 333 6.39 -1.26 4.56
CA ALA A 333 5.49 -2.17 5.27
C ALA A 333 4.72 -3.09 4.31
N TYR A 334 4.26 -2.57 3.17
CA TYR A 334 3.64 -3.36 2.11
C TYR A 334 4.59 -4.39 1.49
N LEU A 335 5.84 -3.99 1.18
CA LEU A 335 6.84 -4.88 0.60
C LEU A 335 7.33 -5.97 1.57
N GLU A 336 7.33 -5.69 2.88
CA GLU A 336 7.67 -6.63 3.94
C GLU A 336 6.49 -7.56 4.31
N ASP A 337 5.26 -7.23 3.91
CA ASP A 337 4.08 -8.04 4.21
C ASP A 337 4.07 -9.33 3.37
N LYS A 338 4.17 -10.45 4.08
CA LYS A 338 4.08 -11.80 3.49
C LYS A 338 2.67 -12.16 3.03
N LYS A 339 1.64 -11.50 3.58
CA LYS A 339 0.22 -11.72 3.29
C LYS A 339 -0.39 -10.61 2.42
N LYS A 340 0.42 -9.87 1.67
CA LYS A 340 -0.04 -8.77 0.80
C LYS A 340 -1.01 -9.24 -0.28
N TRP A 341 -0.82 -10.46 -0.79
CA TRP A 341 -1.73 -11.07 -1.76
C TRP A 341 -3.11 -11.25 -1.13
N GLU A 342 -3.17 -11.83 0.07
CA GLU A 342 -4.43 -12.08 0.79
C GLU A 342 -5.17 -10.79 1.21
N LYS A 343 -4.49 -9.65 1.17
CA LYS A 343 -5.07 -8.32 1.42
C LYS A 343 -5.44 -7.56 0.15
N SER A 344 -5.18 -8.13 -1.03
CA SER A 344 -5.45 -7.48 -2.31
C SER A 344 -6.90 -7.69 -2.75
N GLU A 345 -7.41 -6.77 -3.57
CA GLU A 345 -8.75 -6.88 -4.16
C GLU A 345 -8.85 -8.11 -5.08
N GLU A 346 -7.76 -8.44 -5.79
CA GLU A 346 -7.68 -9.61 -6.66
C GLU A 346 -7.87 -10.91 -5.87
N TYR A 347 -7.29 -11.02 -4.67
CA TYR A 347 -7.53 -12.19 -3.82
C TYR A 347 -8.98 -12.28 -3.36
N ALA A 348 -9.61 -11.16 -3.00
CA ALA A 348 -11.02 -11.15 -2.63
C ALA A 348 -11.92 -11.63 -3.80
N ARG A 349 -11.60 -11.24 -5.04
CA ARG A 349 -12.27 -11.74 -6.26
C ARG A 349 -12.05 -13.25 -6.45
N GLU A 350 -10.82 -13.73 -6.28
CA GLU A 350 -10.50 -15.17 -6.36
C GLU A 350 -11.30 -15.97 -5.32
N GLN A 351 -11.37 -15.50 -4.07
CA GLN A 351 -12.15 -16.16 -3.02
C GLN A 351 -13.65 -16.17 -3.33
N LYS A 352 -14.21 -15.05 -3.81
CA LYS A 352 -15.62 -14.98 -4.22
C LYS A 352 -15.94 -16.00 -5.30
N TYR A 353 -15.09 -16.16 -6.31
CA TYR A 353 -15.27 -17.18 -7.34
C TYR A 353 -15.21 -18.61 -6.77
N LEU A 354 -14.25 -18.90 -5.89
CA LEU A 354 -14.15 -20.22 -5.26
C LEU A 354 -15.37 -20.53 -4.39
N GLU A 355 -15.93 -19.53 -3.71
CA GLU A 355 -17.18 -19.65 -2.95
C GLU A 355 -18.37 -19.92 -3.88
N MET A 356 -18.56 -19.10 -4.92
CA MET A 356 -19.65 -19.25 -5.88
C MET A 356 -19.61 -20.62 -6.57
N LYS A 357 -18.41 -21.15 -6.83
CA LYS A 357 -18.24 -22.49 -7.40
C LYS A 357 -18.88 -23.61 -6.56
N GLN A 358 -19.09 -23.39 -5.28
CA GLN A 358 -19.75 -24.33 -4.36
C GLN A 358 -21.25 -24.08 -4.18
N TRP A 359 -21.82 -23.06 -4.82
CA TRP A 359 -23.24 -22.77 -4.68
C TRP A 359 -24.10 -23.91 -5.28
N PRO A 360 -25.08 -24.46 -4.53
CA PRO A 360 -25.82 -25.65 -4.96
C PRO A 360 -26.51 -25.50 -6.33
N HIS A 361 -27.08 -24.33 -6.62
CA HIS A 361 -27.79 -24.07 -7.87
C HIS A 361 -26.83 -23.96 -9.07
N LEU A 362 -25.63 -23.39 -8.89
CA LEU A 362 -24.58 -23.40 -9.92
C LEU A 362 -24.02 -24.80 -10.16
N LEU A 363 -23.78 -25.58 -9.09
CA LEU A 363 -23.39 -26.99 -9.21
C LEU A 363 -24.44 -27.80 -9.97
N ASN A 364 -25.73 -27.58 -9.66
CA ASN A 364 -26.84 -28.21 -10.36
C ASN A 364 -26.85 -27.81 -11.85
N TYR A 365 -26.71 -26.51 -12.13
CA TYR A 365 -26.63 -25.98 -13.48
C TYR A 365 -25.51 -26.64 -14.29
N PHE A 366 -24.27 -26.59 -13.81
CA PHE A 366 -23.12 -27.17 -14.52
C PHE A 366 -23.15 -28.71 -14.59
N LYS A 367 -23.85 -29.38 -13.66
CA LYS A 367 -24.06 -30.83 -13.71
C LYS A 367 -24.91 -31.25 -14.92
N TYR A 368 -25.93 -30.46 -15.26
CA TYR A 368 -26.89 -30.77 -16.33
C TYR A 368 -26.66 -29.99 -17.63
N LYS A 369 -25.84 -28.93 -17.60
CA LYS A 369 -25.52 -28.15 -18.78
C LYS A 369 -24.91 -29.03 -19.88
N GLY A 370 -25.56 -29.05 -21.05
CA GLY A 370 -25.13 -29.84 -22.20
C GLY A 370 -25.49 -31.33 -22.14
N THR A 371 -26.29 -31.76 -21.15
CA THR A 371 -26.86 -33.11 -21.10
C THR A 371 -28.29 -33.13 -21.63
N ASN A 372 -28.81 -34.33 -21.89
CA ASN A 372 -30.18 -34.57 -22.34
C ASN A 372 -31.11 -35.04 -21.20
N THR A 373 -30.70 -34.80 -19.95
CA THR A 373 -31.40 -35.34 -18.78
C THR A 373 -32.80 -34.72 -18.61
N PHE A 374 -33.00 -33.51 -19.11
CA PHE A 374 -34.26 -32.78 -19.03
C PHE A 374 -35.12 -32.83 -20.30
N ASP A 375 -34.70 -33.56 -21.34
CA ASP A 375 -35.43 -33.71 -22.62
C ASP A 375 -36.91 -34.04 -22.42
N PHE A 376 -37.22 -34.84 -21.39
CA PHE A 376 -38.60 -35.20 -21.08
C PHE A 376 -39.45 -33.95 -20.82
N PHE A 377 -38.98 -33.02 -19.98
CA PHE A 377 -39.73 -31.82 -19.62
C PHE A 377 -39.76 -30.78 -20.74
N GLU A 378 -38.78 -30.82 -21.65
CA GLU A 378 -38.73 -29.95 -22.83
C GLU A 378 -39.67 -30.44 -23.94
N THR A 379 -39.76 -31.75 -24.12
CA THR A 379 -40.50 -32.40 -25.22
C THR A 379 -41.96 -32.69 -24.90
N TRP A 380 -42.28 -33.01 -23.64
CA TRP A 380 -43.62 -33.48 -23.26
C TRP A 380 -44.39 -32.45 -22.45
N GLU A 381 -45.68 -32.33 -22.73
CA GLU A 381 -46.64 -31.62 -21.89
C GLU A 381 -47.77 -32.55 -21.43
N VAL A 382 -48.34 -32.23 -20.27
CA VAL A 382 -49.49 -32.96 -19.73
C VAL A 382 -50.72 -32.65 -20.58
N SER A 383 -51.29 -33.68 -21.20
CA SER A 383 -52.52 -33.57 -22.00
C SER A 383 -53.77 -33.92 -21.20
N PHE A 384 -53.63 -34.75 -20.17
CA PHE A 384 -54.70 -35.14 -19.26
C PHE A 384 -54.10 -35.61 -17.95
N GLU A 385 -54.69 -35.24 -16.82
CA GLU A 385 -54.31 -35.78 -15.51
C GLU A 385 -55.48 -35.80 -14.55
N ASP A 386 -55.47 -36.73 -13.62
CA ASP A 386 -56.40 -36.77 -12.48
C ASP A 386 -55.73 -37.48 -11.31
N ASP A 387 -55.67 -36.80 -10.16
CA ASP A 387 -55.19 -37.36 -8.89
C ASP A 387 -56.35 -37.85 -7.99
N PHE A 388 -57.59 -37.70 -8.47
CA PHE A 388 -58.82 -38.06 -7.79
C PHE A 388 -58.96 -37.44 -6.40
N ALA A 389 -58.37 -36.26 -6.17
CA ALA A 389 -58.43 -35.56 -4.88
C ALA A 389 -59.85 -35.16 -4.47
N GLY A 390 -60.73 -34.91 -5.43
CA GLY A 390 -62.13 -34.54 -5.20
C GLY A 390 -62.93 -35.64 -4.49
N SER A 391 -63.94 -35.25 -3.71
CA SER A 391 -64.83 -36.18 -2.99
C SER A 391 -65.77 -36.99 -3.89
N HIS A 392 -65.92 -36.58 -5.16
CA HIS A 392 -66.68 -37.28 -6.18
C HIS A 392 -65.87 -37.35 -7.49
N LEU A 393 -66.21 -38.32 -8.34
CA LEU A 393 -65.61 -38.45 -9.66
C LEU A 393 -65.88 -37.19 -10.50
N ASN A 394 -64.84 -36.62 -11.11
CA ASN A 394 -64.99 -35.44 -11.96
C ASN A 394 -65.78 -35.79 -13.23
N ALA A 395 -67.03 -35.34 -13.31
CA ALA A 395 -67.94 -35.62 -14.42
C ALA A 395 -67.55 -34.95 -15.74
N GLU A 396 -66.71 -33.91 -15.72
CA GLU A 396 -66.14 -33.31 -16.94
C GLU A 396 -65.06 -34.20 -17.54
N LYS A 397 -64.34 -34.94 -16.69
CA LYS A 397 -63.26 -35.84 -17.12
C LYS A 397 -63.72 -37.26 -17.36
N TRP A 398 -64.72 -37.75 -16.62
CA TRP A 398 -65.09 -39.17 -16.61
C TRP A 398 -66.59 -39.37 -16.78
N SER A 399 -66.95 -40.35 -17.61
CA SER A 399 -68.28 -40.94 -17.64
C SER A 399 -68.31 -42.23 -16.82
N THR A 400 -69.43 -42.49 -16.15
CA THR A 400 -69.71 -43.76 -15.45
C THR A 400 -70.36 -44.81 -16.35
N SER A 401 -70.27 -44.62 -17.66
CA SER A 401 -70.75 -45.53 -18.70
C SER A 401 -69.70 -45.65 -19.80
N SER A 402 -69.65 -46.79 -20.49
CA SER A 402 -68.78 -46.90 -21.67
C SER A 402 -69.34 -46.04 -22.81
N LEU A 403 -68.45 -45.55 -23.70
CA LEU A 403 -68.85 -44.79 -24.90
C LEU A 403 -69.91 -45.53 -25.73
N TRP A 404 -69.76 -46.86 -25.83
CA TRP A 404 -70.69 -47.69 -26.58
C TRP A 404 -72.03 -47.87 -25.86
N ALA A 405 -72.04 -48.03 -24.53
CA ALA A 405 -73.28 -48.09 -23.75
C ALA A 405 -74.10 -46.81 -23.86
N GLU A 406 -73.44 -45.65 -23.80
CA GLU A 406 -74.09 -44.36 -24.03
C GLU A 406 -74.67 -44.23 -25.44
N LYS A 407 -73.89 -44.60 -26.47
CA LYS A 407 -74.34 -44.53 -27.88
C LYS A 407 -75.46 -45.52 -28.20
N ALA A 408 -75.44 -46.72 -27.62
CA ALA A 408 -76.38 -47.78 -27.95
C ALA A 408 -77.71 -47.69 -27.18
N LEU A 409 -77.65 -47.62 -25.85
CA LEU A 409 -78.84 -47.71 -24.98
C LEU A 409 -79.00 -46.48 -24.07
N GLY A 410 -78.03 -45.57 -24.04
CA GLY A 410 -78.01 -44.43 -23.12
C GLY A 410 -77.78 -44.81 -21.65
N ARG A 411 -77.53 -46.09 -21.36
CA ARG A 411 -77.27 -46.63 -20.02
C ARG A 411 -76.39 -47.87 -20.08
N ASN A 412 -75.81 -48.23 -18.93
CA ASN A 412 -75.01 -49.45 -18.81
C ASN A 412 -75.83 -50.72 -19.04
N TYR A 413 -75.17 -51.73 -19.60
CA TYR A 413 -75.65 -53.08 -19.79
C TYR A 413 -74.46 -54.05 -19.66
N SER A 414 -74.74 -55.34 -19.51
CA SER A 414 -73.72 -56.37 -19.34
C SER A 414 -73.61 -57.27 -20.56
N MET A 415 -72.43 -57.87 -20.77
CA MET A 415 -72.20 -58.81 -21.88
C MET A 415 -72.65 -60.23 -21.49
N PRO A 416 -72.87 -61.14 -22.47
CA PRO A 416 -73.14 -62.55 -22.16
C PRO A 416 -72.06 -63.14 -21.24
N GLY A 417 -72.50 -63.72 -20.13
CA GLY A 417 -71.60 -64.36 -19.14
C GLY A 417 -71.14 -63.44 -18.01
N ASP A 418 -71.33 -62.13 -18.11
CA ASP A 418 -71.04 -61.21 -17.00
C ASP A 418 -72.06 -61.40 -15.87
N LEU A 419 -71.59 -61.56 -14.63
CA LEU A 419 -72.46 -61.75 -13.46
C LEU A 419 -72.81 -60.44 -12.74
N HIS A 420 -72.43 -59.30 -13.31
CA HIS A 420 -72.55 -57.99 -12.69
C HIS A 420 -73.24 -56.99 -13.60
N LEU A 421 -73.76 -55.91 -13.02
CA LEU A 421 -74.18 -54.70 -13.74
C LEU A 421 -73.30 -53.50 -13.33
N PHE A 422 -72.85 -52.69 -14.29
CA PHE A 422 -72.20 -51.42 -13.98
C PHE A 422 -73.21 -50.39 -13.49
N THR A 423 -72.96 -49.79 -12.34
CA THR A 423 -73.81 -48.70 -11.83
C THR A 423 -73.38 -47.35 -12.36
N GLU A 424 -74.29 -46.38 -12.30
CA GLU A 424 -74.03 -44.96 -12.60
C GLU A 424 -73.27 -44.30 -11.44
N GLY A 425 -72.05 -44.78 -11.17
CA GLY A 425 -71.13 -44.20 -10.18
C GLY A 425 -71.29 -44.67 -8.74
N LYS A 426 -72.34 -45.42 -8.37
CA LYS A 426 -72.56 -45.92 -6.99
C LYS A 426 -71.45 -46.86 -6.49
N ASN A 427 -70.74 -47.50 -7.42
CA ASN A 427 -69.61 -48.38 -7.15
C ASN A 427 -68.25 -47.67 -7.29
N ILE A 428 -68.24 -46.34 -7.41
CA ILE A 428 -67.02 -45.54 -7.58
C ILE A 428 -66.86 -44.61 -6.38
N GLN A 429 -65.65 -44.56 -5.83
CA GLN A 429 -65.26 -43.65 -4.75
C GLN A 429 -64.00 -42.90 -5.14
N THR A 430 -63.91 -41.64 -4.71
CA THR A 430 -62.73 -40.78 -4.87
C THR A 430 -62.34 -40.16 -3.51
N GLY A 431 -61.26 -39.35 -3.46
CA GLY A 431 -60.70 -38.81 -2.21
C GLY A 431 -59.21 -39.09 -2.07
N GLY A 432 -58.43 -38.75 -3.10
CA GLY A 432 -56.99 -38.99 -3.23
C GLY A 432 -56.62 -40.29 -3.97
N LYS A 433 -57.62 -41.02 -4.48
CA LYS A 433 -57.50 -42.15 -5.40
C LYS A 433 -58.88 -42.53 -5.92
N LEU A 434 -58.95 -43.11 -7.11
CA LEU A 434 -60.14 -43.79 -7.61
C LEU A 434 -60.22 -45.21 -7.02
N VAL A 435 -61.41 -45.60 -6.53
CA VAL A 435 -61.72 -46.98 -6.15
C VAL A 435 -62.99 -47.42 -6.85
N ILE A 436 -62.87 -48.45 -7.71
CA ILE A 436 -64.02 -49.19 -8.24
C ILE A 436 -64.27 -50.38 -7.31
N GLU A 437 -65.43 -50.43 -6.68
CA GLU A 437 -65.83 -51.50 -5.76
C GLU A 437 -66.82 -52.46 -6.42
N THR A 438 -66.43 -53.72 -6.57
CA THR A 438 -67.36 -54.79 -6.94
C THR A 438 -68.02 -55.35 -5.68
N ARG A 439 -69.35 -55.31 -5.62
CA ARG A 439 -70.15 -55.67 -4.45
C ARG A 439 -71.17 -56.75 -4.81
N LYS A 440 -71.51 -57.62 -3.85
CA LYS A 440 -72.66 -58.51 -3.95
C LYS A 440 -73.92 -57.72 -3.62
N ALA A 441 -74.63 -57.30 -4.65
CA ALA A 441 -75.85 -56.53 -4.56
C ALA A 441 -76.69 -56.84 -5.80
N LYS A 442 -77.94 -57.24 -5.59
CA LYS A 442 -78.85 -57.51 -6.71
C LYS A 442 -79.16 -56.22 -7.45
N ALA A 443 -79.11 -56.28 -8.77
CA ALA A 443 -79.46 -55.16 -9.64
C ALA A 443 -80.17 -55.65 -10.89
N ASP A 444 -81.27 -54.99 -11.26
CA ASP A 444 -81.97 -55.23 -12.51
C ASP A 444 -81.41 -54.32 -13.60
N GLY A 445 -81.12 -54.91 -14.76
CA GLY A 445 -80.50 -54.20 -15.88
C GLY A 445 -80.75 -54.90 -17.20
N MET A 446 -79.88 -54.66 -18.17
CA MET A 446 -79.93 -55.28 -19.49
C MET A 446 -78.70 -56.14 -19.72
N VAL A 447 -78.88 -57.27 -20.39
CA VAL A 447 -77.81 -58.08 -20.98
C VAL A 447 -77.94 -58.05 -22.49
N TRP A 448 -76.84 -57.87 -23.21
CA TRP A 448 -76.82 -58.02 -24.67
C TRP A 448 -76.79 -59.51 -25.02
N GLN A 449 -77.75 -60.02 -25.79
CA GLN A 449 -77.82 -61.43 -26.21
C GLN A 449 -78.22 -61.55 -27.68
N MET A 450 -77.43 -62.28 -28.47
CA MET A 450 -77.78 -62.57 -29.86
C MET A 450 -78.76 -63.75 -29.95
N PRO A 451 -79.79 -63.69 -30.83
CA PRO A 451 -80.14 -62.59 -31.73
C PRO A 451 -81.11 -61.54 -31.13
N ALA A 452 -81.56 -61.70 -29.88
CA ALA A 452 -82.63 -60.91 -29.26
C ALA A 452 -82.27 -59.44 -28.95
N GLY A 453 -80.99 -59.07 -28.98
CA GLY A 453 -80.52 -57.74 -28.60
C GLY A 453 -80.47 -57.54 -27.08
N PHE A 454 -80.95 -56.41 -26.57
CA PHE A 454 -80.95 -56.12 -25.13
C PHE A 454 -82.15 -56.77 -24.43
N VAL A 455 -81.87 -57.67 -23.47
CA VAL A 455 -82.88 -58.40 -22.71
C VAL A 455 -82.79 -58.03 -21.22
N PRO A 456 -83.91 -57.81 -20.51
CA PRO A 456 -83.90 -57.59 -19.07
C PRO A 456 -83.30 -58.79 -18.32
N ALA A 457 -82.44 -58.51 -17.35
CA ALA A 457 -81.84 -59.53 -16.49
C ALA A 457 -81.57 -58.99 -15.09
N THR A 458 -81.60 -59.87 -14.09
CA THR A 458 -81.18 -59.58 -12.72
C THR A 458 -79.78 -60.13 -12.51
N PHE A 459 -78.88 -59.27 -12.00
CA PHE A 459 -77.49 -59.61 -11.71
C PHE A 459 -77.28 -59.69 -10.20
N ASP A 460 -76.44 -60.62 -9.74
CA ASP A 460 -76.13 -60.79 -8.31
C ASP A 460 -75.04 -59.83 -7.80
N TYR A 461 -74.35 -59.16 -8.72
CA TYR A 461 -73.26 -58.25 -8.41
C TYR A 461 -73.46 -56.88 -9.07
N THR A 462 -72.89 -55.87 -8.43
CA THR A 462 -72.71 -54.53 -9.02
C THR A 462 -71.24 -54.19 -9.08
N SER A 463 -70.86 -53.41 -10.09
CA SER A 463 -69.49 -52.92 -10.27
C SER A 463 -69.50 -51.52 -10.88
N GLY A 464 -68.32 -50.97 -11.16
CA GLY A 464 -68.16 -49.64 -11.75
C GLY A 464 -67.32 -49.64 -13.02
N ILE A 465 -67.55 -48.59 -13.81
CA ILE A 465 -66.76 -48.24 -14.99
C ILE A 465 -66.49 -46.73 -14.96
N ALA A 466 -65.29 -46.32 -15.33
CA ALA A 466 -64.94 -44.92 -15.57
C ALA A 466 -64.29 -44.81 -16.96
N SER A 467 -64.87 -43.98 -17.82
CA SER A 467 -64.40 -43.77 -19.19
C SER A 467 -64.06 -42.31 -19.45
N SER A 468 -62.90 -42.03 -20.05
CA SER A 468 -62.48 -40.67 -20.42
C SER A 468 -62.88 -40.29 -21.86
N ALA A 469 -63.75 -41.06 -22.51
CA ALA A 469 -64.07 -40.91 -23.93
C ALA A 469 -64.55 -39.51 -24.36
N LYS A 470 -65.11 -38.74 -23.41
CA LYS A 470 -65.59 -37.36 -23.64
C LYS A 470 -64.53 -36.29 -23.45
N SER A 471 -63.44 -36.59 -22.75
CA SER A 471 -62.47 -35.60 -22.25
C SER A 471 -61.05 -35.81 -22.77
N LEU A 472 -60.72 -37.03 -23.18
CA LEU A 472 -59.41 -37.40 -23.71
C LEU A 472 -59.58 -38.11 -25.05
N SER A 473 -58.87 -37.62 -26.06
CA SER A 473 -58.76 -38.23 -27.37
C SER A 473 -57.35 -37.99 -27.89
N GLN A 474 -56.47 -38.99 -27.76
CA GLN A 474 -55.05 -38.85 -28.08
C GLN A 474 -54.54 -40.09 -28.83
N GLU A 475 -53.90 -39.88 -29.99
CA GLU A 475 -53.39 -40.98 -30.83
C GLU A 475 -51.98 -41.44 -30.42
N ASP A 476 -51.06 -40.49 -30.22
CA ASP A 476 -49.67 -40.75 -29.83
C ASP A 476 -49.39 -40.14 -28.46
N GLY A 477 -48.42 -40.69 -27.75
CA GLY A 477 -47.88 -40.15 -26.52
C GLY A 477 -47.83 -41.15 -25.37
N ILE A 478 -47.79 -40.64 -24.15
CA ILE A 478 -47.60 -41.44 -22.95
C ILE A 478 -48.90 -41.47 -22.15
N PHE A 479 -49.31 -42.65 -21.73
CA PHE A 479 -50.44 -42.89 -20.83
C PHE A 479 -49.90 -43.64 -19.62
N GLU A 480 -50.06 -43.10 -18.43
CA GLU A 480 -49.62 -43.77 -17.23
C GLU A 480 -50.58 -43.63 -16.07
N ALA A 481 -50.56 -44.63 -15.20
CA ALA A 481 -51.39 -44.68 -14.02
C ALA A 481 -50.69 -45.42 -12.89
N LYS A 482 -50.81 -44.88 -11.68
CA LYS A 482 -50.41 -45.57 -10.46
C LYS A 482 -51.55 -46.46 -10.00
N ILE A 483 -51.37 -47.77 -10.11
CA ILE A 483 -52.42 -48.76 -9.84
C ILE A 483 -51.94 -49.75 -8.79
N LYS A 484 -52.83 -50.13 -7.86
CA LYS A 484 -52.56 -51.18 -6.90
C LYS A 484 -52.78 -52.54 -7.55
N PHE A 485 -51.73 -53.35 -7.61
CA PHE A 485 -51.82 -54.71 -8.17
C PHE A 485 -52.38 -55.67 -7.14
N GLU A 486 -53.67 -55.95 -7.23
CA GLU A 486 -54.43 -56.82 -6.30
C GLU A 486 -55.39 -57.74 -7.09
N PRO A 487 -54.86 -58.75 -7.82
CA PRO A 487 -55.69 -59.58 -8.67
C PRO A 487 -56.53 -60.59 -7.89
N GLU A 488 -57.84 -60.61 -8.18
CA GLU A 488 -58.79 -61.63 -7.73
C GLU A 488 -59.30 -62.49 -8.90
N LYS A 489 -59.26 -63.81 -8.76
CA LYS A 489 -59.49 -64.72 -9.91
C LYS A 489 -60.91 -64.65 -10.46
N GLU A 490 -61.87 -64.29 -9.63
CA GLU A 490 -63.30 -64.20 -9.94
C GLU A 490 -63.67 -62.86 -10.61
N VAL A 491 -62.76 -61.86 -10.61
CA VAL A 491 -63.00 -60.50 -11.12
C VAL A 491 -61.88 -60.06 -12.05
N VAL A 492 -62.19 -59.54 -13.23
CA VAL A 492 -61.21 -58.89 -14.11
C VAL A 492 -61.27 -57.40 -13.91
N SER A 493 -60.22 -56.83 -13.35
CA SER A 493 -60.04 -55.38 -13.26
C SER A 493 -59.03 -54.91 -14.30
N SER A 494 -59.38 -53.88 -15.06
CA SER A 494 -58.54 -53.43 -16.18
C SER A 494 -58.49 -51.92 -16.31
N PHE A 495 -57.29 -51.43 -16.62
CA PHE A 495 -57.10 -50.16 -17.30
C PHE A 495 -56.80 -50.48 -18.77
N SER A 496 -57.66 -50.05 -19.66
CA SER A 496 -57.45 -50.17 -21.10
C SER A 496 -57.57 -48.83 -21.81
N LEU A 497 -56.94 -48.76 -22.97
CA LEU A 497 -57.10 -47.71 -23.96
C LEU A 497 -57.85 -48.29 -25.15
N GLN A 498 -58.91 -47.59 -25.56
CA GLN A 498 -59.78 -48.00 -26.66
C GLN A 498 -60.02 -46.83 -27.60
N GLY A 499 -60.32 -47.13 -28.86
CA GLY A 499 -60.85 -46.15 -29.81
C GLY A 499 -62.37 -46.13 -29.76
N GLU A 500 -63.01 -45.63 -30.81
CA GLU A 500 -64.49 -45.67 -30.90
C GLU A 500 -65.05 -47.09 -30.81
N LYS A 501 -64.32 -48.08 -31.34
CA LYS A 501 -64.60 -49.50 -31.17
C LYS A 501 -63.82 -50.07 -29.98
N SER A 502 -64.41 -51.04 -29.29
CA SER A 502 -63.78 -51.69 -28.13
C SER A 502 -62.54 -52.54 -28.46
N PHE A 503 -62.32 -52.90 -29.73
CA PHE A 503 -61.13 -53.61 -30.18
C PHE A 503 -60.56 -52.99 -31.48
N PRO A 504 -59.22 -52.95 -31.65
CA PRO A 504 -58.21 -53.41 -30.70
C PRO A 504 -58.14 -52.57 -29.42
N ALA A 505 -57.88 -53.21 -28.28
CA ALA A 505 -57.74 -52.55 -26.99
C ALA A 505 -56.33 -52.73 -26.45
N ILE A 506 -55.72 -51.65 -25.95
CA ILE A 506 -54.42 -51.70 -25.29
C ILE A 506 -54.66 -51.80 -23.80
N TYR A 507 -54.09 -52.78 -23.13
CA TYR A 507 -54.17 -52.94 -21.68
C TYR A 507 -52.88 -52.42 -21.06
N LEU A 508 -53.02 -51.44 -20.15
CA LEU A 508 -51.91 -51.01 -19.29
C LEU A 508 -51.68 -52.05 -18.21
N PRO A 509 -52.66 -52.30 -17.31
CA PRO A 509 -52.87 -53.67 -16.81
C PRO A 509 -54.29 -54.24 -17.00
N GLU A 510 -54.36 -55.54 -17.25
CA GLU A 510 -55.46 -56.45 -16.93
C GLU A 510 -55.02 -57.28 -15.71
N MET A 511 -55.85 -57.40 -14.67
CA MET A 511 -55.55 -58.19 -13.49
C MET A 511 -56.78 -58.94 -12.97
N GLY A 512 -56.59 -60.18 -12.50
CA GLY A 512 -57.67 -61.03 -12.02
C GLY A 512 -57.49 -62.50 -12.42
N ALA A 513 -58.44 -63.04 -13.19
CA ALA A 513 -58.34 -64.38 -13.77
C ALA A 513 -57.06 -64.58 -14.61
N LYS A 514 -56.65 -63.51 -15.32
CA LYS A 514 -55.35 -63.39 -15.99
C LYS A 514 -54.73 -62.05 -15.59
N ASN A 515 -53.40 -61.99 -15.58
CA ASN A 515 -52.65 -60.78 -15.22
C ASN A 515 -51.71 -60.42 -16.35
N ARG A 516 -52.08 -59.45 -17.18
CA ARG A 516 -51.41 -59.21 -18.46
C ARG A 516 -51.38 -57.73 -18.83
N ILE A 517 -50.42 -57.37 -19.66
CA ILE A 517 -50.33 -56.09 -20.36
C ILE A 517 -50.17 -56.38 -21.85
N GLY A 518 -50.53 -55.46 -22.73
CA GLY A 518 -50.35 -55.65 -24.18
C GLY A 518 -51.57 -55.25 -24.99
N VAL A 519 -51.71 -55.80 -26.18
CA VAL A 519 -52.79 -55.48 -27.11
C VAL A 519 -53.73 -56.67 -27.26
N ALA A 520 -55.01 -56.42 -27.10
CA ALA A 520 -56.06 -57.38 -27.37
C ALA A 520 -56.74 -57.10 -28.71
N THR A 521 -56.90 -58.14 -29.53
CA THR A 521 -57.60 -58.14 -30.81
C THR A 521 -58.64 -59.25 -30.84
N LEU A 522 -59.57 -59.17 -31.79
CA LEU A 522 -60.45 -60.29 -32.12
C LEU A 522 -59.88 -61.05 -33.31
N ASP A 523 -59.88 -62.38 -33.25
CA ASP A 523 -59.59 -63.20 -34.42
C ASP A 523 -60.80 -63.27 -35.38
N ALA A 524 -60.63 -63.96 -36.52
CA ALA A 524 -61.66 -64.09 -37.55
C ALA A 524 -62.96 -64.74 -37.05
N ASN A 525 -62.91 -65.48 -35.93
CA ASN A 525 -64.07 -66.12 -35.31
C ASN A 525 -64.66 -65.27 -34.16
N GLY A 526 -64.18 -64.04 -33.98
CA GLY A 526 -64.62 -63.14 -32.91
C GLY A 526 -64.07 -63.51 -31.53
N LYS A 527 -63.06 -64.38 -31.43
CA LYS A 527 -62.46 -64.76 -30.15
C LYS A 527 -61.32 -63.81 -29.78
N LEU A 528 -61.27 -63.43 -28.50
CA LEU A 528 -60.27 -62.53 -27.95
C LEU A 528 -58.87 -63.16 -27.95
N GLN A 529 -57.92 -62.49 -28.61
CA GLN A 529 -56.50 -62.81 -28.61
C GLN A 529 -55.73 -61.68 -27.90
N MET A 530 -54.82 -62.04 -26.99
CA MET A 530 -53.96 -61.08 -26.30
C MET A 530 -52.53 -61.30 -26.75
N ASN A 531 -51.93 -60.29 -27.37
CA ASN A 531 -50.51 -60.24 -27.64
C ASN A 531 -49.84 -59.32 -26.61
N GLY A 532 -49.04 -59.89 -25.73
CA GLY A 532 -48.54 -59.13 -24.59
C GLY A 532 -47.72 -59.94 -23.60
N LEU A 533 -47.55 -59.38 -22.41
CA LEU A 533 -46.71 -59.92 -21.35
C LEU A 533 -47.55 -60.31 -20.13
N ASP A 534 -47.33 -61.53 -19.62
CA ASP A 534 -47.86 -61.97 -18.33
C ASP A 534 -47.13 -61.25 -17.18
N ILE A 535 -47.89 -60.64 -16.27
CA ILE A 535 -47.41 -59.89 -15.11
C ILE A 535 -47.80 -60.53 -13.77
N SER A 536 -48.19 -61.81 -13.79
CA SER A 536 -48.62 -62.55 -12.60
C SER A 536 -47.59 -62.61 -11.46
N ASN A 537 -46.31 -62.41 -11.77
CA ASN A 537 -45.21 -62.41 -10.81
C ASN A 537 -45.03 -61.10 -10.03
N LEU A 538 -45.80 -60.04 -10.35
CA LEU A 538 -45.79 -58.82 -9.55
C LEU A 538 -46.24 -59.12 -8.11
N LYS A 539 -45.62 -58.45 -7.14
CA LYS A 539 -46.00 -58.58 -5.72
C LYS A 539 -47.40 -58.00 -5.53
N LYS A 540 -48.32 -58.83 -5.05
CA LYS A 540 -49.70 -58.42 -4.70
C LYS A 540 -49.72 -57.38 -3.58
N GLY A 541 -50.75 -56.54 -3.59
CA GLY A 541 -50.95 -55.48 -2.59
C GLY A 541 -50.02 -54.28 -2.72
N LYS A 542 -49.16 -54.25 -3.75
CA LYS A 542 -48.24 -53.14 -4.02
C LYS A 542 -48.75 -52.23 -5.13
N TRP A 543 -48.36 -50.97 -5.04
CA TRP A 543 -48.59 -49.97 -6.06
C TRP A 543 -47.51 -50.02 -7.13
N TYR A 544 -47.90 -49.85 -8.38
CA TYR A 544 -47.00 -49.74 -9.53
C TYR A 544 -47.48 -48.63 -10.45
N ILE A 545 -46.55 -47.93 -11.08
CA ILE A 545 -46.83 -47.05 -12.21
C ILE A 545 -46.75 -47.92 -13.46
N PHE A 546 -47.90 -48.12 -14.10
CA PHE A 546 -47.98 -48.73 -15.42
C PHE A 546 -47.97 -47.61 -16.44
N THR A 547 -47.02 -47.65 -17.36
CA THR A 547 -46.87 -46.66 -18.43
C THR A 547 -46.98 -47.37 -19.76
N PHE A 548 -47.77 -46.81 -20.67
CA PHE A 548 -47.80 -47.15 -22.08
C PHE A 548 -47.36 -45.93 -22.88
N GLU A 549 -46.41 -46.13 -23.79
CA GLU A 549 -45.90 -45.10 -24.67
C GLU A 549 -46.10 -45.54 -26.12
N LYS A 550 -46.77 -44.69 -26.89
CA LYS A 550 -46.96 -44.87 -28.33
C LYS A 550 -46.29 -43.74 -29.09
N SER A 551 -45.46 -44.10 -30.07
CA SER A 551 -44.83 -43.17 -31.00
C SER A 551 -44.95 -43.78 -32.41
N GLY A 552 -45.96 -43.34 -33.16
CA GLY A 552 -46.39 -43.96 -34.40
C GLY A 552 -46.68 -45.45 -34.20
N LYS A 553 -45.94 -46.30 -34.92
CA LYS A 553 -46.09 -47.76 -34.87
C LYS A 553 -45.41 -48.43 -33.68
N SER A 554 -44.55 -47.72 -32.95
CA SER A 554 -43.80 -48.31 -31.82
C SER A 554 -44.59 -48.16 -30.52
N LEU A 555 -44.79 -49.29 -29.85
CA LEU A 555 -45.53 -49.42 -28.60
C LEU A 555 -44.57 -49.91 -27.51
N SER A 556 -44.50 -49.22 -26.38
CA SER A 556 -43.68 -49.62 -25.23
C SER A 556 -44.50 -49.60 -23.94
N TRP A 557 -44.30 -50.61 -23.10
CA TRP A 557 -44.87 -50.66 -21.75
C TRP A 557 -43.74 -50.64 -20.73
N LYS A 558 -43.91 -49.83 -19.69
CA LYS A 558 -43.01 -49.72 -18.56
C LYS A 558 -43.76 -50.00 -17.27
N ILE A 559 -43.04 -50.58 -16.31
CA ILE A 559 -43.49 -50.71 -14.92
C ILE A 559 -42.44 -50.02 -14.04
N ASN A 560 -42.85 -48.98 -13.30
CA ASN A 560 -41.96 -48.14 -12.49
C ASN A 560 -40.72 -47.68 -13.28
N ASP A 561 -40.94 -47.09 -14.46
CA ASP A 561 -39.93 -46.60 -15.42
C ASP A 561 -39.02 -47.67 -16.05
N THR A 562 -39.26 -48.96 -15.79
CA THR A 562 -38.53 -50.05 -16.44
C THR A 562 -39.33 -50.57 -17.63
N GLU A 563 -38.78 -50.48 -18.84
CA GLU A 563 -39.38 -51.11 -20.02
C GLU A 563 -39.46 -52.63 -19.86
N VAL A 564 -40.68 -53.15 -19.94
CA VAL A 564 -40.99 -54.59 -19.78
C VAL A 564 -41.47 -55.23 -21.06
N LEU A 565 -42.06 -54.47 -21.98
CA LEU A 565 -42.56 -54.95 -23.27
C LEU A 565 -42.40 -53.84 -24.30
N ARG A 566 -41.96 -54.22 -25.51
CA ARG A 566 -41.93 -53.35 -26.68
C ARG A 566 -42.43 -54.15 -27.86
N MET A 567 -43.27 -53.53 -28.68
CA MET A 567 -43.91 -54.13 -29.84
C MET A 567 -44.02 -53.09 -30.95
N ASP A 568 -44.01 -53.53 -32.20
CA ASP A 568 -44.39 -52.68 -33.33
C ASP A 568 -45.76 -53.13 -33.85
N GLN A 569 -46.68 -52.19 -34.05
CA GLN A 569 -48.05 -52.48 -34.46
C GLN A 569 -48.54 -51.46 -35.48
N GLN A 570 -49.10 -51.94 -36.59
CA GLN A 570 -49.52 -51.10 -37.72
C GLN A 570 -51.00 -50.70 -37.71
N ASN A 571 -51.80 -51.20 -36.76
CA ASN A 571 -53.27 -51.14 -36.82
C ASN A 571 -53.91 -50.38 -35.64
N ILE A 572 -53.18 -49.45 -35.03
CA ILE A 572 -53.69 -48.59 -33.95
C ILE A 572 -53.38 -47.13 -34.31
N ASP A 573 -53.93 -46.68 -35.43
CA ASP A 573 -53.74 -45.32 -35.94
C ASP A 573 -55.02 -44.50 -35.72
N PHE A 574 -55.53 -44.54 -34.49
CA PHE A 574 -56.75 -43.84 -34.09
C PHE A 574 -56.63 -43.27 -32.67
N PRO A 575 -57.37 -42.21 -32.34
CA PRO A 575 -57.33 -41.63 -31.00
C PRO A 575 -57.81 -42.61 -29.93
N LEU A 576 -57.05 -42.67 -28.85
CA LEU A 576 -57.30 -43.52 -27.71
C LEU A 576 -57.89 -42.72 -26.56
N HIS A 577 -58.77 -43.37 -25.81
CA HIS A 577 -59.31 -42.89 -24.55
C HIS A 577 -59.30 -44.00 -23.50
N ILE A 578 -59.33 -43.61 -22.23
CA ILE A 578 -59.15 -44.49 -21.08
C ILE A 578 -60.48 -45.16 -20.72
N HIS A 579 -60.40 -46.45 -20.36
CA HIS A 579 -61.44 -47.23 -19.70
C HIS A 579 -60.89 -47.94 -18.48
N LEU A 580 -61.54 -47.71 -17.34
CA LEU A 580 -61.28 -48.38 -16.07
C LEU A 580 -62.53 -49.15 -15.70
N GLN A 581 -62.43 -50.45 -15.46
CA GLN A 581 -63.59 -51.26 -15.11
C GLN A 581 -63.20 -52.50 -14.30
N SER A 582 -64.19 -53.08 -13.61
CA SER A 582 -64.09 -54.38 -12.95
C SER A 582 -65.27 -55.27 -13.31
N ILE A 583 -65.01 -56.41 -13.94
CA ILE A 583 -66.01 -57.36 -14.46
C ILE A 583 -66.02 -58.63 -13.61
N VAL A 584 -67.20 -59.16 -13.27
CA VAL A 584 -67.35 -60.42 -12.51
C VAL A 584 -67.54 -61.60 -13.45
N LEU A 585 -66.62 -62.57 -13.39
CA LEU A 585 -66.62 -63.77 -14.23
C LEU A 585 -67.31 -64.97 -13.57
N SER A 586 -67.20 -65.07 -12.25
CA SER A 586 -67.73 -66.19 -11.47
C SER A 586 -68.11 -65.75 -10.05
N GLN A 587 -68.81 -66.62 -9.33
CA GLN A 587 -69.28 -66.32 -7.98
C GLN A 587 -68.10 -66.00 -7.05
N ILE A 588 -68.19 -64.86 -6.36
CA ILE A 588 -67.15 -64.37 -5.43
C ILE A 588 -67.49 -64.85 -4.02
N SER A 589 -66.50 -65.39 -3.31
CA SER A 589 -66.62 -65.71 -1.88
C SER A 589 -66.94 -64.44 -1.06
N GLY A 590 -67.84 -64.55 -0.09
CA GLY A 590 -68.19 -63.44 0.80
C GLY A 590 -66.98 -62.81 1.51
N SER A 591 -65.96 -63.62 1.84
CA SER A 591 -64.72 -63.17 2.48
C SER A 591 -63.83 -62.28 1.60
N LYS A 592 -64.04 -62.29 0.28
CA LYS A 592 -63.27 -61.49 -0.69
C LYS A 592 -63.98 -60.19 -1.09
N LEU A 593 -65.21 -59.98 -0.64
CA LEU A 593 -66.01 -58.82 -1.00
C LEU A 593 -65.86 -57.68 0.02
N PRO A 594 -65.93 -56.41 -0.41
CA PRO A 594 -65.92 -55.99 -1.81
C PRO A 594 -64.53 -56.16 -2.45
N VAL A 595 -64.50 -56.53 -3.74
CA VAL A 595 -63.26 -56.51 -4.52
C VAL A 595 -63.00 -55.07 -4.96
N ARG A 596 -61.77 -54.58 -4.78
CA ARG A 596 -61.42 -53.16 -5.01
C ARG A 596 -60.36 -53.02 -6.07
N PHE A 597 -60.69 -52.33 -7.16
CA PHE A 597 -59.71 -51.86 -8.14
C PHE A 597 -59.33 -50.42 -7.81
N GLN A 598 -58.05 -50.18 -7.49
CA GLN A 598 -57.58 -48.90 -6.95
C GLN A 598 -56.56 -48.24 -7.87
N THR A 599 -56.82 -46.99 -8.26
CA THR A 599 -55.94 -46.14 -9.08
C THR A 599 -55.64 -44.86 -8.31
N GLY A 600 -54.37 -44.61 -8.00
CA GLY A 600 -53.93 -43.45 -7.22
C GLY A 600 -54.01 -42.17 -8.03
N TRP A 601 -53.42 -42.16 -9.22
CA TRP A 601 -53.45 -41.04 -10.16
C TRP A 601 -53.31 -41.55 -11.59
N ILE A 602 -53.72 -40.72 -12.54
CA ILE A 602 -53.56 -40.93 -13.98
C ILE A 602 -52.92 -39.68 -14.57
N LYS A 603 -51.97 -39.89 -15.48
CA LYS A 603 -51.33 -38.82 -16.23
C LYS A 603 -51.06 -39.25 -17.66
N CYS A 604 -51.39 -38.36 -18.59
CA CYS A 604 -51.12 -38.53 -20.00
C CYS A 604 -50.29 -37.35 -20.49
N TYR A 605 -49.39 -37.65 -21.42
CA TYR A 605 -48.52 -36.66 -22.03
C TYR A 605 -48.61 -36.76 -23.54
N LYS A 606 -48.56 -35.60 -24.19
CA LYS A 606 -48.36 -35.47 -25.64
C LYS A 606 -47.10 -34.66 -25.90
N LYS A 607 -46.53 -34.80 -27.09
CA LYS A 607 -45.42 -33.94 -27.49
C LYS A 607 -45.91 -32.49 -27.60
N LYS A 608 -45.09 -31.56 -27.11
CA LYS A 608 -45.32 -30.11 -27.21
C LYS A 608 -45.32 -29.62 -28.65
#